data_AF-A0A364LKN4-F1
#
_entry.id   AF-A0A364LKN4-F1
#
_cell.length_a   1.000
_cell.length_b   1.000
_cell.length_c   1.000
_cell.angle_alpha   90.00
_cell.angle_beta   90.00
_cell.angle_gamma   90.00
#
_symmetry.space_group_name_H-M   'P 1'
#
loop_
_entity.id
_entity.type
_entity.pdbx_description
1 polymer ?
#
loop_
_entity_poly.entity_id
_entity_poly.type
_entity_poly.pdbx_seq_one_letter_code
_entity_poly.pdbx_strand_id
1 'polypeptide(L)'
;MFEIQFTDNYEKEIHIKGDTNLVRQLYNILDKETPIFGYTESCRSNPPNIREHAEFDIGLWNLKGPVGRSSVAQLFLNFIETNKIKIDKRTSYILHFWIFELEMINQGKSYRSKYPVTSRELISPKQLNLVLDKCEENDNEPSFQDLFNLFENSKRMEQVGKTGQPLSPYEWETASFAASKEARAKYNRTSYAQEQGGNLFFKRPVAGNPSLPKAIFPMDSETLNDFN
;
A
#
# COMPACT_ATOMS: atom_id res chain seq x y z
N MET A 1 13.80 -0.55 23.34
CA MET A 1 14.33 -0.45 21.96
C MET A 1 13.20 -0.90 21.05
N PHE A 2 12.90 -0.19 19.98
CA PHE A 2 11.83 -0.52 19.04
C PHE A 2 12.48 -0.62 17.67
N GLU A 3 12.19 -1.68 16.95
CA GLU A 3 12.86 -2.08 15.73
C GLU A 3 11.80 -2.55 14.73
N ILE A 4 12.01 -2.18 13.47
CA ILE A 4 11.22 -2.66 12.34
C ILE A 4 12.23 -3.35 11.44
N GLN A 5 12.02 -4.64 11.22
CA GLN A 5 12.85 -5.46 10.34
C GLN A 5 12.03 -5.87 9.13
N PHE A 6 12.65 -5.77 7.95
CA PHE A 6 12.10 -6.34 6.73
C PHE A 6 12.76 -7.71 6.54
N THR A 7 12.01 -8.78 6.79
CA THR A 7 12.59 -10.14 6.78
C THR A 7 12.66 -10.72 5.37
N ASP A 8 13.81 -11.29 4.98
CA ASP A 8 14.01 -11.91 3.66
C ASP A 8 13.12 -13.15 3.42
N ASN A 9 12.74 -13.85 4.49
CA ASN A 9 11.92 -15.06 4.43
C ASN A 9 10.49 -14.78 3.99
N TYR A 10 10.04 -13.54 4.15
CA TYR A 10 8.70 -13.11 3.82
C TYR A 10 8.78 -11.74 3.15
N GLU A 11 9.12 -11.72 1.85
CA GLU A 11 9.20 -10.49 1.03
C GLU A 11 7.96 -9.58 1.16
N LYS A 12 6.87 -10.11 1.68
CA LYS A 12 5.57 -9.46 1.83
C LYS A 12 5.19 -9.20 3.28
N GLU A 13 6.10 -9.27 4.25
CA GLU A 13 5.81 -9.05 5.68
C GLU A 13 6.80 -8.06 6.31
N ILE A 14 6.34 -7.41 7.38
CA ILE A 14 7.09 -6.46 8.18
C ILE A 14 7.11 -7.00 9.60
N HIS A 15 8.30 -7.28 10.11
CA HIS A 15 8.52 -7.74 11.47
C HIS A 15 8.70 -6.54 12.40
N ILE A 16 7.90 -6.48 13.46
CA ILE A 16 7.94 -5.41 14.45
C ILE A 16 8.36 -6.01 15.78
N LYS A 17 9.42 -5.49 16.38
CA LYS A 17 9.97 -5.97 17.64
C LYS A 17 10.35 -4.81 18.53
N GLY A 18 10.04 -4.87 19.81
CA GLY A 18 10.46 -3.80 20.71
C GLY A 18 9.91 -3.84 22.12
N ASP A 19 9.93 -2.69 22.78
CA ASP A 19 9.36 -2.53 24.13
C ASP A 19 7.93 -3.08 24.21
N THR A 20 7.69 -3.95 25.19
CA THR A 20 6.41 -4.65 25.34
C THR A 20 5.22 -3.70 25.37
N ASN A 21 5.33 -2.55 26.06
CA ASN A 21 4.20 -1.62 26.14
C ASN A 21 3.93 -0.92 24.82
N LEU A 22 4.98 -0.49 24.09
CA LEU A 22 4.82 0.16 22.78
C LEU A 22 4.30 -0.82 21.72
N VAL A 23 4.88 -2.02 21.65
CA VAL A 23 4.46 -3.02 20.69
C VAL A 23 3.05 -3.51 20.98
N ARG A 24 2.68 -3.72 22.24
CA ARG A 24 1.31 -4.07 22.63
C ARG A 24 0.31 -2.97 22.27
N GLN A 25 0.66 -1.70 22.46
CA GLN A 25 -0.19 -0.57 22.04
C GLN A 25 -0.41 -0.58 20.53
N LEU A 26 0.67 -0.75 19.75
CA LEU A 26 0.57 -0.81 18.30
C LEU A 26 -0.26 -2.02 17.85
N TYR A 27 0.00 -3.20 18.41
CA TYR A 27 -0.77 -4.41 18.17
C TYR A 27 -2.27 -4.17 18.42
N ASN A 28 -2.64 -3.62 19.58
CA ASN A 28 -4.04 -3.34 19.93
C ASN A 28 -4.72 -2.31 19.00
N ILE A 29 -3.95 -1.39 18.40
CA ILE A 29 -4.46 -0.44 17.40
C ILE A 29 -4.69 -1.16 16.08
N LEU A 30 -3.74 -1.98 15.64
CA LEU A 30 -3.75 -2.60 14.32
C LEU A 30 -4.62 -3.86 14.26
N ASP A 31 -4.65 -4.71 15.29
CA ASP A 31 -5.34 -6.01 15.32
C ASP A 31 -6.87 -5.86 15.16
N LYS A 32 -7.41 -4.72 15.59
CA LYS A 32 -8.82 -4.37 15.38
C LYS A 32 -9.17 -4.07 13.93
N GLU A 33 -8.17 -3.68 13.15
CA GLU A 33 -8.33 -3.13 11.81
C GLU A 33 -7.81 -4.09 10.73
N THR A 34 -6.88 -4.97 11.07
CA THR A 34 -6.23 -5.86 10.11
C THR A 34 -5.65 -7.10 10.77
N PRO A 35 -5.59 -8.25 10.05
CA PRO A 35 -4.95 -9.46 10.58
C PRO A 35 -3.48 -9.21 10.93
N ILE A 36 -3.08 -9.66 12.12
CA ILE A 36 -1.68 -9.67 12.56
C ILE A 36 -1.29 -11.11 12.86
N PHE A 37 -0.02 -11.45 12.61
CA PHE A 37 0.49 -12.80 12.80
C PHE A 37 1.57 -12.80 13.88
N GLY A 38 1.72 -13.94 14.56
CA GLY A 38 2.90 -14.21 15.39
C GLY A 38 3.09 -13.30 16.60
N TYR A 39 2.04 -12.67 17.14
CA TYR A 39 2.18 -11.85 18.35
C TYR A 39 2.71 -12.68 19.51
N THR A 40 3.87 -12.30 20.04
CA THR A 40 4.48 -12.93 21.20
C THR A 40 5.04 -11.89 22.17
N GLU A 41 5.00 -12.21 23.46
CA GLU A 41 5.62 -11.41 24.52
C GLU A 41 6.70 -12.24 25.21
N SER A 42 7.94 -11.75 25.17
CA SER A 42 9.02 -12.29 25.97
C SER A 42 8.98 -11.63 27.35
N CYS A 43 8.25 -12.27 28.26
CA CYS A 43 8.30 -11.94 29.69
C CYS A 43 9.56 -12.56 30.29
N ARG A 44 10.35 -11.78 31.06
CA ARG A 44 11.62 -12.16 31.71
C ARG A 44 11.85 -13.68 31.80
N SER A 45 12.70 -14.20 30.92
CA SER A 45 13.31 -15.51 31.13
C SER A 45 14.56 -15.33 31.99
N ASN A 46 14.71 -16.18 33.01
CA ASN A 46 15.94 -16.30 33.78
C ASN A 46 16.96 -16.95 32.82
N PRO A 47 17.89 -16.18 32.22
CA PRO A 47 18.88 -15.36 32.92
C PRO A 47 18.71 -13.83 32.77
N PRO A 48 19.40 -13.01 33.60
CA PRO A 48 19.14 -11.57 33.83
C PRO A 48 19.29 -10.61 32.63
N ASN A 49 19.60 -11.11 31.44
CA ASN A 49 20.06 -10.30 30.31
C ASN A 49 19.02 -10.14 29.19
N ILE A 50 17.88 -10.83 29.27
CA ILE A 50 16.82 -10.71 28.25
C ILE A 50 15.87 -9.60 28.68
N ARG A 51 15.96 -8.45 27.98
CA ARG A 51 15.03 -7.34 28.17
C ARG A 51 13.63 -7.77 27.71
N GLU A 52 12.62 -7.39 28.49
CA GLU A 52 11.22 -7.55 28.12
C GLU A 52 10.98 -6.91 26.75
N HIS A 53 10.44 -7.70 25.83
CA HIS A 53 10.06 -7.24 24.51
C HIS A 53 8.82 -7.98 24.04
N ALA A 54 8.13 -7.40 23.07
CA ALA A 54 7.11 -8.07 22.29
C ALA A 54 7.41 -7.92 20.81
N GLU A 55 6.84 -8.81 20.01
CA GLU A 55 7.01 -8.82 18.57
C GLU A 55 5.78 -9.37 17.85
N PHE A 56 5.59 -8.95 16.59
CA PHE A 56 4.59 -9.48 15.68
C PHE A 56 4.95 -9.20 14.22
N ASP A 57 4.27 -9.88 13.31
CA ASP A 57 4.41 -9.70 11.87
C ASP A 57 3.13 -9.12 11.25
N ILE A 58 3.29 -8.16 10.34
CA ILE A 58 2.18 -7.62 9.55
C ILE A 58 2.48 -7.77 8.05
N GLY A 59 1.51 -8.34 7.32
CA GLY A 59 1.60 -8.44 5.87
C GLY A 59 1.56 -7.07 5.19
N LEU A 60 2.37 -6.88 4.16
CA LEU A 60 2.39 -5.66 3.34
C LEU A 60 1.02 -5.41 2.68
N TRP A 61 0.27 -6.48 2.37
CA TRP A 61 -1.10 -6.36 1.87
C TRP A 61 -2.08 -5.83 2.91
N ASN A 62 -1.77 -5.87 4.20
CA ASN A 62 -2.60 -5.32 5.26
C ASN A 62 -2.45 -3.79 5.35
N LEU A 63 -1.32 -3.23 4.92
CA LEU A 63 -1.06 -1.79 4.94
C LEU A 63 -2.06 -0.95 4.13
N LYS A 64 -2.66 -1.53 3.08
CA LYS A 64 -3.67 -0.87 2.25
C LYS A 64 -5.08 -0.90 2.83
N GLY A 65 -5.30 -1.63 3.92
CA GLY A 65 -6.60 -1.77 4.56
C GLY A 65 -7.18 -0.40 4.95
N PRO A 66 -8.43 -0.08 4.57
CA PRO A 66 -9.05 1.19 4.95
C PRO A 66 -9.45 1.17 6.43
N VAL A 67 -9.10 2.22 7.16
CA VAL A 67 -9.52 2.47 8.55
C VAL A 67 -10.09 3.87 8.65
N GLY A 68 -11.43 3.98 8.63
CA GLY A 68 -12.11 5.27 8.55
C GLY A 68 -11.69 6.05 7.30
N ARG A 69 -10.99 7.18 7.49
CA ARG A 69 -10.43 8.02 6.40
C ARG A 69 -8.95 7.76 6.11
N SER A 70 -8.32 6.82 6.82
CA SER A 70 -6.90 6.53 6.77
C SER A 70 -6.65 5.12 6.22
N SER A 71 -5.39 4.80 5.92
CA SER A 71 -4.93 3.42 5.71
C SER A 71 -4.27 2.88 6.98
N VAL A 72 -4.16 1.56 7.10
CA VAL A 72 -3.32 0.89 8.12
C VAL A 72 -1.88 1.43 8.09
N ALA A 73 -1.32 1.67 6.90
CA ALA A 73 0.01 2.28 6.76
C ALA A 73 0.08 3.66 7.45
N GLN A 74 -0.94 4.51 7.26
CA GLN A 74 -0.98 5.84 7.88
C GLN A 74 -1.11 5.74 9.40
N LEU A 75 -1.92 4.81 9.92
CA LEU A 75 -2.01 4.58 11.36
C LEU A 75 -0.68 4.13 11.95
N PHE A 76 0.01 3.22 11.26
CA PHE A 76 1.33 2.75 11.67
C PHE A 76 2.36 3.88 11.69
N LEU A 77 2.42 4.71 10.65
CA LEU A 77 3.32 5.86 10.60
C LEU A 77 2.97 6.89 11.69
N ASN A 78 1.70 7.24 11.87
CA ASN A 78 1.24 8.17 12.91
C ASN A 78 1.63 7.68 14.31
N PHE A 79 1.57 6.36 14.56
CA PHE A 79 1.99 5.79 15.83
C PHE A 79 3.49 6.02 16.09
N ILE A 80 4.34 5.79 15.09
CA ILE A 80 5.79 6.03 15.17
C ILE A 80 6.07 7.51 15.49
N GLU A 81 5.42 8.42 14.76
CA GLU A 81 5.60 9.87 14.92
C GLU A 81 5.11 10.37 16.30
N THR A 82 3.90 9.97 16.69
CA THR A 82 3.27 10.37 17.97
C THR A 82 4.10 9.92 19.16
N ASN A 83 4.62 8.69 19.11
CA ASN A 83 5.44 8.11 20.18
C ASN A 83 6.93 8.46 20.06
N LYS A 84 7.34 9.25 19.04
CA LYS A 84 8.73 9.64 18.77
C LYS A 84 9.67 8.44 18.73
N ILE A 85 9.20 7.34 18.13
CA ILE A 85 9.96 6.10 18.02
C ILE A 85 11.13 6.35 17.07
N LYS A 86 12.34 6.06 17.54
CA LYS A 86 13.54 6.17 16.71
C LYS A 86 13.63 4.97 15.77
N ILE A 87 13.59 5.23 14.48
CA ILE A 87 13.84 4.27 13.40
C ILE A 87 15.01 4.79 12.56
N ASP A 88 15.70 3.89 11.86
CA ASP A 88 16.78 4.29 10.96
C ASP A 88 16.24 5.00 9.70
N LYS A 89 17.12 5.72 8.99
CA LYS A 89 16.76 6.53 7.82
C LYS A 89 16.14 5.68 6.71
N ARG A 90 16.63 4.46 6.50
CA ARG A 90 16.18 3.58 5.41
C ARG A 90 14.78 3.05 5.69
N THR A 91 14.53 2.58 6.90
CA THR A 91 13.20 2.19 7.36
C THR A 91 12.20 3.35 7.25
N SER A 92 12.60 4.55 7.71
CA SER A 92 11.78 5.74 7.58
C SER A 92 11.44 6.04 6.12
N TYR A 93 12.42 6.01 5.22
CA TYR A 93 12.22 6.25 3.79
C TYR A 93 11.20 5.27 3.19
N ILE A 94 11.33 3.97 3.48
CA ILE A 94 10.44 2.92 2.95
C ILE A 94 9.01 3.09 3.45
N LEU A 95 8.82 3.40 4.74
CA LEU A 95 7.48 3.64 5.30
C LEU A 95 6.77 4.82 4.61
N HIS A 96 7.48 5.93 4.44
CA HIS A 96 6.94 7.11 3.76
C HIS A 96 6.69 6.83 2.27
N PHE A 97 7.54 6.02 1.63
CA PHE A 97 7.31 5.59 0.26
C PHE A 97 6.01 4.79 0.12
N TRP A 98 5.66 3.89 1.04
CA TRP A 98 4.38 3.17 0.96
C TRP A 98 3.16 4.06 1.14
N ILE A 99 3.25 5.12 1.95
CA ILE A 99 2.18 6.13 2.03
C ILE A 99 2.00 6.81 0.66
N PHE A 100 3.11 7.25 0.07
CA PHE A 100 3.12 7.84 -1.26
C PHE A 100 2.58 6.88 -2.33
N GLU A 101 3.01 5.62 -2.32
CA GLU A 101 2.56 4.60 -3.26
C GLU A 101 1.05 4.34 -3.16
N LEU A 102 0.53 4.23 -1.93
CA LEU A 102 -0.91 4.11 -1.69
C LEU A 102 -1.68 5.31 -2.21
N GLU A 103 -1.17 6.53 -2.02
CA GLU A 103 -1.75 7.75 -2.58
C GLU A 103 -1.83 7.68 -4.10
N MET A 104 -0.73 7.31 -4.77
CA MET A 104 -0.67 7.19 -6.23
C MET A 104 -1.65 6.14 -6.77
N ILE A 105 -1.77 5.00 -6.08
CA ILE A 105 -2.75 3.96 -6.41
C ILE A 105 -4.19 4.47 -6.21
N ASN A 106 -4.48 5.17 -5.12
CA ASN A 106 -5.83 5.65 -4.82
C ASN A 106 -6.26 6.81 -5.72
N GLN A 107 -5.32 7.64 -6.19
CA GLN A 107 -5.57 8.75 -7.12
C GLN A 107 -5.68 8.31 -8.59
N GLY A 108 -5.57 7.01 -8.89
CA GLY A 108 -5.65 6.52 -10.27
C GLY A 108 -4.38 6.74 -11.09
N LYS A 109 -3.25 7.08 -10.46
CA LYS A 109 -1.98 7.35 -11.13
C LYS A 109 -1.11 6.11 -11.33
N SER A 110 -1.44 5.00 -10.66
CA SER A 110 -0.78 3.70 -10.87
C SER A 110 -1.58 2.85 -11.85
N TYR A 111 -0.89 2.00 -12.63
CA TYR A 111 -1.59 0.95 -13.39
C TYR A 111 -2.40 0.02 -12.48
N ARG A 112 -2.00 -0.10 -11.20
CA ARG A 112 -2.63 -0.98 -10.22
C ARG A 112 -4.02 -0.50 -9.81
N SER A 113 -4.33 0.78 -10.01
CA SER A 113 -5.62 1.38 -9.69
C SER A 113 -6.80 0.70 -10.40
N LYS A 114 -6.56 0.05 -11.55
CA LYS A 114 -7.58 -0.67 -12.33
C LYS A 114 -7.99 -2.03 -11.73
N TYR A 115 -7.23 -2.55 -10.76
CA TYR A 115 -7.51 -3.85 -10.14
C TYR A 115 -8.28 -3.71 -8.82
N PRO A 116 -8.98 -4.76 -8.36
CA PRO A 116 -9.60 -4.81 -7.04
C PRO A 116 -8.58 -4.53 -5.93
N VAL A 117 -9.00 -3.90 -4.83
CA VAL A 117 -8.12 -3.56 -3.70
C VAL A 117 -7.31 -4.76 -3.21
N THR A 118 -7.93 -5.94 -3.16
CA THR A 118 -7.30 -7.20 -2.75
C THR A 118 -6.09 -7.56 -3.62
N SER A 119 -6.10 -7.23 -4.91
CA SER A 119 -5.03 -7.52 -5.87
C SER A 119 -4.01 -6.38 -6.03
N ARG A 120 -4.19 -5.23 -5.37
CA ARG A 120 -3.22 -4.11 -5.40
C ARG A 120 -2.07 -4.41 -4.43
N GLU A 121 -1.00 -5.03 -4.91
CA GLU A 121 0.18 -5.25 -4.08
C GLU A 121 1.05 -3.98 -4.04
N LEU A 122 1.69 -3.73 -2.91
CA LEU A 122 2.69 -2.66 -2.75
C LEU A 122 4.06 -3.19 -3.14
N ILE A 123 4.98 -2.30 -3.50
CA ILE A 123 6.36 -2.69 -3.81
C ILE A 123 7.03 -3.18 -2.52
N SER A 124 7.66 -4.35 -2.56
CA SER A 124 8.24 -4.97 -1.37
C SER A 124 9.49 -4.24 -0.86
N PRO A 125 9.84 -4.35 0.43
CA PRO A 125 11.09 -3.79 0.95
C PRO A 125 12.32 -4.30 0.19
N LYS A 126 12.33 -5.58 -0.17
CA LYS A 126 13.42 -6.20 -0.94
C LYS A 126 13.57 -5.56 -2.32
N GLN A 127 12.46 -5.33 -3.01
CA GLN A 127 12.45 -4.62 -4.29
C GLN A 127 13.00 -3.20 -4.15
N LEU A 128 12.54 -2.46 -3.14
CA LEU A 128 13.02 -1.10 -2.87
C LEU A 128 14.53 -1.11 -2.54
N ASN A 129 14.97 -2.03 -1.67
CA ASN A 129 16.35 -2.11 -1.24
C ASN A 129 17.31 -2.40 -2.39
N LEU A 130 16.96 -3.30 -3.32
CA LEU A 130 17.79 -3.55 -4.51
C LEU A 130 18.11 -2.27 -5.31
N VAL A 131 17.13 -1.37 -5.43
CA VAL A 131 17.32 -0.10 -6.14
C VAL A 131 18.07 0.91 -5.27
N LEU A 132 17.66 1.03 -4.01
CA LEU A 132 18.19 2.03 -3.10
C LEU A 132 19.65 1.74 -2.71
N ASP A 133 20.05 0.47 -2.55
CA ASP A 133 21.44 0.07 -2.33
C ASP A 133 22.32 0.53 -3.49
N LYS A 134 21.85 0.31 -4.73
CA LYS A 134 22.57 0.76 -5.92
C LYS A 134 22.67 2.28 -6.01
N CYS A 135 21.63 2.99 -5.60
CA CYS A 135 21.65 4.45 -5.57
C CYS A 135 22.63 4.97 -4.51
N GLU A 136 22.68 4.33 -3.34
CA GLU A 136 23.61 4.66 -2.25
C GLU A 136 25.07 4.43 -2.67
N GLU A 137 25.38 3.35 -3.39
CA GLU A 137 26.70 3.12 -4.00
C GLU A 137 27.16 4.24 -4.95
N ASN A 138 26.22 5.04 -5.47
CA ASN A 138 26.46 6.15 -6.39
C ASN A 138 26.23 7.53 -5.74
N ASP A 139 26.25 7.61 -4.40
CA ASP A 139 26.01 8.83 -3.61
C ASP A 139 24.72 9.57 -4.01
N ASN A 140 23.67 8.80 -4.30
CA ASN A 140 22.45 9.32 -4.90
C ASN A 140 21.23 8.83 -4.12
N GLU A 141 20.30 9.74 -3.81
CA GLU A 141 19.03 9.42 -3.16
C GLU A 141 17.89 9.69 -4.16
N PRO A 142 17.11 8.68 -4.58
CA PRO A 142 15.96 8.91 -5.46
C PRO A 142 14.83 9.63 -4.72
N SER A 143 14.03 10.39 -5.45
CA SER A 143 12.74 10.84 -4.92
C SER A 143 11.74 9.69 -4.93
N PHE A 144 10.67 9.80 -4.14
CA PHE A 144 9.56 8.83 -4.19
C PHE A 144 8.95 8.74 -5.59
N GLN A 145 8.83 9.86 -6.30
CA GLN A 145 8.32 9.89 -7.67
C GLN A 145 9.26 9.16 -8.63
N ASP A 146 10.58 9.35 -8.53
CA ASP A 146 11.55 8.64 -9.36
C ASP A 146 11.44 7.14 -9.17
N LEU A 147 11.39 6.70 -7.90
CA LEU A 147 11.31 5.28 -7.55
C LEU A 147 10.00 4.66 -8.04
N PHE A 148 8.87 5.33 -7.79
CA PHE A 148 7.57 4.90 -8.30
C PHE A 148 7.55 4.79 -9.83
N ASN A 149 8.09 5.79 -10.53
CA ASN A 149 8.15 5.80 -11.99
C ASN A 149 9.04 4.68 -12.54
N LEU A 150 10.16 4.36 -11.89
CA LEU A 150 11.01 3.23 -12.26
C LEU A 150 10.24 1.91 -12.19
N PHE A 151 9.53 1.66 -11.09
CA PHE A 151 8.76 0.42 -10.95
C PHE A 151 7.62 0.36 -11.95
N GLU A 152 6.81 1.42 -12.08
CA GLU A 152 5.64 1.45 -12.96
C GLU A 152 6.01 1.33 -14.45
N ASN A 153 7.16 1.88 -14.87
CA ASN A 153 7.58 1.93 -16.27
C ASN A 153 8.81 1.04 -16.58
N SER A 154 9.17 0.13 -15.69
CA SER A 154 10.27 -0.81 -15.99
C SER A 154 9.94 -1.68 -17.18
N LYS A 155 10.95 -2.08 -17.96
CA LYS A 155 10.77 -3.01 -19.08
C LYS A 155 10.14 -4.32 -18.64
N ARG A 156 10.44 -4.78 -17.43
CA ARG A 156 9.80 -5.98 -16.87
C ARG A 156 8.32 -5.77 -16.65
N MET A 157 7.92 -4.62 -16.09
CA MET A 157 6.51 -4.27 -15.98
C MET A 157 5.80 -4.13 -17.33
N GLU A 158 6.45 -3.53 -18.33
CA GLU A 158 5.89 -3.43 -19.69
C GLU A 158 5.67 -4.80 -20.35
N GLN A 159 6.63 -5.72 -20.22
CA GLN A 159 6.64 -6.99 -20.96
C GLN A 159 5.77 -8.07 -20.31
N VAL A 160 5.80 -8.16 -18.97
CA VAL A 160 5.20 -9.27 -18.22
C VAL A 160 4.28 -8.82 -17.09
N GLY A 161 4.09 -7.51 -16.91
CA GLY A 161 3.20 -6.96 -15.89
C GLY A 161 1.76 -7.41 -16.09
N LYS A 162 1.29 -8.32 -15.24
CA LYS A 162 -0.12 -8.71 -15.11
C LYS A 162 -0.46 -8.87 -13.63
N THR A 163 -1.75 -8.68 -13.32
CA THR A 163 -2.38 -8.94 -11.99
C THR A 163 -1.91 -8.11 -10.80
N GLY A 164 -1.84 -6.78 -10.92
CA GLY A 164 -1.75 -5.88 -9.76
C GLY A 164 -0.48 -5.97 -8.89
N GLN A 165 0.45 -6.84 -9.27
CA GLN A 165 1.74 -7.09 -8.60
C GLN A 165 2.84 -6.24 -9.24
N PRO A 166 3.63 -5.49 -8.45
CA PRO A 166 4.83 -4.81 -8.95
C PRO A 166 5.97 -5.79 -9.18
N LEU A 167 6.71 -5.60 -10.27
CA LEU A 167 7.87 -6.42 -10.62
C LEU A 167 9.16 -5.62 -10.49
N SER A 168 10.23 -6.29 -10.06
CA SER A 168 11.55 -5.67 -9.96
C SER A 168 12.06 -5.27 -11.35
N PRO A 169 12.55 -4.03 -11.55
CA PRO A 169 13.24 -3.66 -12.77
C PRO A 169 14.40 -4.62 -13.06
N TYR A 170 14.82 -4.71 -14.33
CA TYR A 170 16.03 -5.46 -14.63
C TYR A 170 17.25 -4.83 -13.96
N GLU A 171 18.29 -5.63 -13.73
CA GLU A 171 19.54 -5.15 -13.09
C GLU A 171 20.15 -3.96 -13.85
N TRP A 172 20.15 -4.01 -15.18
CA TRP A 172 20.64 -2.91 -16.02
C TRP A 172 19.79 -1.64 -15.91
N GLU A 173 18.48 -1.76 -15.68
CA GLU A 173 17.59 -0.61 -15.42
C GLU A 173 17.94 0.01 -14.07
N THR A 174 18.14 -0.83 -13.06
CA THR A 174 18.53 -0.40 -11.72
C THR A 174 19.88 0.31 -11.73
N ALA A 175 20.88 -0.26 -12.43
CA ALA A 175 22.19 0.35 -12.60
C ALA A 175 22.11 1.69 -13.34
N SER A 176 21.33 1.75 -14.44
CA SER A 176 21.13 3.01 -15.17
C SER A 176 20.42 4.05 -14.31
N PHE A 177 19.40 3.66 -13.54
CA PHE A 177 18.63 4.56 -12.68
C PHE A 177 19.47 5.14 -11.54
N ALA A 178 20.37 4.33 -10.96
CA ALA A 178 21.27 4.75 -9.90
C ALA A 178 22.35 5.74 -10.38
N ALA A 179 22.80 5.61 -11.64
CA ALA A 179 23.97 6.31 -12.17
C ALA A 179 23.86 7.86 -12.17
N SER A 180 22.67 8.45 -12.35
CA SER A 180 22.50 9.91 -12.36
C SER A 180 21.04 10.35 -12.27
N LYS A 181 20.79 11.62 -11.92
CA LYS A 181 19.46 12.22 -11.97
C LYS A 181 18.91 12.28 -13.41
N GLU A 182 19.77 12.54 -14.39
CA GLU A 182 19.44 12.61 -15.80
C GLU A 182 18.98 11.24 -16.33
N ALA A 183 19.60 10.16 -15.84
CA ALA A 183 19.18 8.80 -16.19
C ALA A 183 17.78 8.45 -15.67
N ARG A 184 17.37 9.00 -14.51
CA ARG A 184 16.02 8.82 -13.95
C ARG A 184 14.94 9.47 -14.78
N ALA A 185 15.25 10.61 -15.42
CA ALA A 185 14.31 11.31 -16.29
C ALA A 185 13.76 10.44 -17.43
N LYS A 186 14.47 9.37 -17.81
CA LYS A 186 14.00 8.37 -18.79
C LYS A 186 12.73 7.65 -18.34
N TYR A 187 12.53 7.49 -17.03
CA TYR A 187 11.38 6.83 -16.43
C TYR A 187 10.22 7.79 -16.13
N ASN A 188 10.43 9.11 -16.25
CA ASN A 188 9.39 10.12 -15.99
C ASN A 188 8.29 10.18 -17.08
N ARG A 189 8.29 9.27 -18.04
CA ARG A 189 7.21 9.15 -19.02
C ARG A 189 6.02 8.47 -18.35
N THR A 190 4.92 9.21 -18.17
CA THR A 190 3.61 8.65 -17.81
C THR A 190 3.07 7.82 -18.98
N SER A 191 3.29 6.51 -18.96
CA SER A 191 2.70 5.59 -19.95
C SER A 191 1.18 5.43 -19.75
N TYR A 192 0.69 5.45 -18.50
CA TYR A 192 -0.70 5.10 -18.21
C TYR A 192 -1.76 6.21 -18.40
N ALA A 193 -1.38 7.49 -18.34
CA ALA A 193 -2.32 8.59 -18.58
C ALA A 193 -2.53 8.90 -20.07
N GLN A 194 -1.57 8.56 -20.94
CA GLN A 194 -1.65 8.85 -22.38
C GLN A 194 -2.38 7.76 -23.17
N GLU A 195 -2.44 6.51 -22.69
CA GLU A 195 -3.18 5.44 -23.39
C GLU A 195 -4.72 5.53 -23.25
N GLN A 196 -5.26 6.38 -22.36
CA GLN A 196 -6.72 6.63 -22.32
C GLN A 196 -7.22 7.57 -23.44
N GLY A 197 -6.32 8.10 -24.28
CA GLY A 197 -6.69 8.94 -25.43
C GLY A 197 -7.04 8.16 -26.71
N GLY A 198 -6.78 6.85 -26.76
CA GLY A 198 -6.97 6.07 -27.98
C GLY A 198 -7.33 4.62 -27.69
N ASN A 199 -8.55 4.26 -28.06
CA ASN A 199 -9.10 2.90 -28.17
C ASN A 199 -9.76 2.24 -26.95
N LEU A 200 -11.09 2.34 -27.00
CA LEU A 200 -12.04 1.22 -27.10
C LEU A 200 -12.60 0.59 -25.80
N PHE A 201 -13.92 0.76 -25.68
CA PHE A 201 -14.90 -0.01 -24.91
C PHE A 201 -14.95 0.16 -23.39
N PHE A 202 -15.43 1.32 -22.97
CA PHE A 202 -16.61 1.32 -22.10
C PHE A 202 -17.69 2.16 -22.77
N LYS A 203 -18.68 1.49 -23.40
CA LYS A 203 -19.95 2.14 -23.68
C LYS A 203 -20.45 2.67 -22.34
N ARG A 204 -20.65 3.98 -22.23
CA ARG A 204 -21.55 4.56 -21.23
C ARG A 204 -22.83 3.72 -21.23
N PRO A 205 -23.42 3.35 -20.08
CA PRO A 205 -24.80 2.93 -20.09
C PRO A 205 -25.58 4.09 -20.72
N VAL A 206 -26.19 3.80 -21.86
CA VAL A 206 -27.25 4.63 -22.43
C VAL A 206 -28.25 4.83 -21.30
N ALA A 207 -28.60 6.09 -21.03
CA ALA A 207 -29.73 6.44 -20.20
C ALA A 207 -30.99 5.85 -20.86
N GLY A 208 -31.32 4.62 -20.49
CA GLY A 208 -32.58 3.96 -20.78
C GLY A 208 -33.35 3.91 -19.49
N ASN A 209 -34.48 4.60 -19.45
CA ASN A 209 -35.49 4.48 -18.40
C ASN A 209 -35.69 3.01 -18.02
N PRO A 210 -35.45 2.60 -16.77
CA PRO A 210 -36.24 1.53 -16.19
C PRO A 210 -37.58 2.17 -15.81
N SER A 211 -38.59 1.94 -16.65
CA SER A 211 -39.97 1.99 -16.23
C SER A 211 -40.09 1.29 -14.87
N LEU A 212 -40.44 2.06 -13.84
CA LEU A 212 -40.77 1.55 -12.51
C LEU A 212 -41.74 0.38 -12.63
N PRO A 213 -41.59 -0.70 -11.85
CA PRO A 213 -42.64 -1.69 -11.72
C PRO A 213 -43.91 -0.99 -11.24
N LYS A 214 -45.00 -1.15 -12.00
CA LYS A 214 -46.33 -0.66 -11.67
C LYS A 214 -46.68 -1.05 -10.24
N ALA A 215 -47.03 -0.05 -9.43
CA ALA A 215 -47.75 -0.27 -8.19
C ALA A 215 -49.00 -1.12 -8.50
N ILE A 216 -49.11 -2.26 -7.81
CA ILE A 216 -50.35 -3.03 -7.76
C ILE A 216 -51.28 -2.23 -6.86
N PHE A 217 -52.04 -1.31 -7.45
CA PHE A 217 -53.28 -0.83 -6.87
C PHE A 217 -54.37 -1.84 -7.23
N PRO A 218 -55.14 -2.36 -6.27
CA PRO A 218 -56.48 -2.85 -6.56
C PRO A 218 -57.32 -1.67 -7.02
N MET A 219 -58.06 -1.90 -8.11
CA MET A 219 -59.02 -1.00 -8.72
C MET A 219 -60.05 -0.43 -7.74
N ASP A 220 -60.50 0.77 -8.10
CA ASP A 220 -61.58 1.54 -7.54
C ASP A 220 -62.84 0.73 -7.23
N SER A 221 -63.53 1.12 -6.16
CA SER A 221 -64.96 1.40 -6.27
C SER A 221 -65.39 2.36 -5.16
N GLU A 222 -65.92 3.49 -5.59
CA GLU A 222 -66.94 4.31 -4.97
C GLU A 222 -67.44 3.87 -3.59
N THR A 223 -67.39 4.77 -2.62
CA THR A 223 -68.54 5.28 -1.83
C THR A 223 -67.97 6.01 -0.61
N LEU A 224 -68.12 7.33 -0.57
CA LEU A 224 -69.14 8.03 0.20
C LEU A 224 -68.99 7.86 1.72
N ASN A 225 -69.00 9.03 2.36
CA ASN A 225 -69.54 9.30 3.68
C ASN A 225 -68.63 9.09 4.90
N ASP A 226 -68.14 10.24 5.34
CA ASP A 226 -68.63 10.91 6.54
C ASP A 226 -68.26 10.37 7.94
N PHE A 227 -67.96 11.38 8.77
CA PHE A 227 -68.09 11.52 10.21
C PHE A 227 -67.02 10.90 11.13
N ASN A 228 -66.24 11.86 11.66
CA ASN A 228 -65.68 12.00 13.02
C ASN A 228 -64.50 11.11 13.45
#